data_AF-U1Q1U8-F1
#
_entry.id   AF-U1Q1U8-F1
#
_cell.length_a   1.000
_cell.length_b   1.000
_cell.length_c   1.000
_cell.angle_alpha   90.00
_cell.angle_beta   90.00
_cell.angle_gamma   90.00
#
_symmetry.space_group_name_H-M   'P 1'
#
loop_
_entity.id
_entity.type
_entity.pdbx_description
1 polymer ?
#
loop_
_entity_poly.entity_id
_entity_poly.type
_entity_poly.pdbx_seq_one_letter_code
_entity_poly.pdbx_strand_id
1 'polypeptide(L)'
;MGVTTSSPHLRCASPDDLDAGRLLGVALWDAPDPAGAEGSDHTAAPTRPTNPAGPLSPHGEPPAGLDLELLGDAWELCLLDGTMCEAERPAEPHWYLYMIAVAPGARGTGTGAALLRRGLERVDAQGTVAHLEATTRRAASFYGRHGFVDSAILNSEGRLPDYWAMTRPKRRQH
;
A
#
# COMPACT_ATOMS: atom_id res chain seq x y z
N MET A 1 -31.54 -1.75 9.58
CA MET A 1 -30.42 -2.57 9.11
C MET A 1 -29.57 -1.73 8.17
N GLY A 2 -28.53 -1.08 8.70
CA GLY A 2 -27.62 -0.26 7.90
C GLY A 2 -26.34 -1.03 7.66
N VAL A 3 -26.17 -1.57 6.45
CA VAL A 3 -24.89 -2.10 5.99
C VAL A 3 -23.96 -0.89 5.89
N THR A 4 -23.10 -0.71 6.90
CA THR A 4 -21.99 0.23 6.81
C THR A 4 -20.95 -0.48 5.96
N THR A 5 -20.98 -0.25 4.65
CA THR A 5 -19.94 -0.75 3.75
C THR A 5 -18.62 -0.13 4.18
N SER A 6 -17.86 -0.86 5.00
CA SER A 6 -16.50 -0.49 5.39
C SER A 6 -15.70 -0.38 4.09
N SER A 7 -15.39 0.85 3.68
CA SER A 7 -14.59 1.06 2.47
C SER A 7 -13.27 0.32 2.59
N PRO A 8 -12.84 -0.41 1.53
CA PRO A 8 -11.56 -1.15 1.53
C PRO A 8 -10.35 -0.22 1.60
N HIS A 9 -10.57 1.08 1.37
CA HIS A 9 -9.55 2.11 1.39
C HIS A 9 -9.65 2.99 2.63
N LEU A 10 -8.59 3.08 3.42
CA LEU A 10 -8.46 4.12 4.45
C LEU A 10 -7.78 5.33 3.83
N ARG A 11 -8.49 6.47 3.79
CA ARG A 11 -7.93 7.77 3.46
C ARG A 11 -7.64 8.53 4.74
N CYS A 12 -6.37 8.78 5.03
CA CYS A 12 -5.98 9.66 6.13
C CYS A 12 -5.73 11.07 5.60
N ALA A 13 -6.31 12.04 6.31
CA ALA A 13 -6.04 13.47 6.23
C ALA A 13 -5.44 13.89 7.60
N SER A 14 -4.42 14.73 7.61
CA SER A 14 -3.81 15.35 8.79
C SER A 14 -4.84 16.20 9.55
N PRO A 15 -4.83 16.28 10.89
CA PRO A 15 -5.79 17.12 11.64
C PRO A 15 -5.72 18.62 11.33
N ASP A 16 -4.58 19.13 10.86
CA ASP A 16 -4.47 20.50 10.32
C ASP A 16 -5.26 20.67 9.00
N ASP A 17 -5.76 19.59 8.39
CA ASP A 17 -6.48 19.60 7.10
C ASP A 17 -7.90 20.17 7.20
N LEU A 18 -8.51 20.25 8.40
CA LEU A 18 -9.90 20.71 8.54
C LEU A 18 -10.03 22.20 8.88
N ASP A 19 -9.05 22.79 9.58
CA ASP A 19 -9.12 24.20 10.02
C ASP A 19 -8.74 25.22 8.92
N ALA A 20 -7.98 24.80 7.90
CA ALA A 20 -7.49 25.70 6.83
C ALA A 20 -8.08 25.44 5.44
N GLY A 21 -8.95 24.43 5.29
CA GLY A 21 -9.56 24.06 3.99
C GLY A 21 -8.57 23.60 2.91
N ARG A 22 -7.32 23.28 3.28
CA ARG A 22 -6.28 22.85 2.33
C ARG A 22 -5.70 21.50 2.75
N LEU A 23 -5.80 20.51 1.86
CA LEU A 23 -5.15 19.22 2.04
C LEU A 23 -3.63 19.37 1.99
N LEU A 24 -2.94 19.06 3.10
CA LEU A 24 -1.48 19.12 3.18
C LEU A 24 -0.83 17.79 2.76
N GLY A 25 -1.59 16.70 2.74
CA GLY A 25 -1.15 15.42 2.22
C GLY A 25 -2.28 14.38 2.20
N VAL A 26 -1.96 13.20 1.70
CA VAL A 26 -2.86 12.06 1.61
C VAL A 26 -2.08 10.77 1.83
N ALA A 27 -2.70 9.80 2.51
CA ALA A 27 -2.26 8.42 2.50
C ALA A 27 -3.43 7.52 2.08
N LEU A 28 -3.15 6.58 1.18
CA LEU A 28 -4.07 5.57 0.67
C LEU A 28 -3.58 4.20 1.10
N TRP A 29 -4.40 3.53 1.91
CA TRP A 29 -4.14 2.18 2.38
C TRP A 29 -5.21 1.23 1.89
N ASP A 30 -4.78 0.03 1.49
CA ASP A 30 -5.66 -1.08 1.17
C ASP A 30 -5.73 -2.05 2.36
N ALA A 31 -6.94 -2.40 2.75
CA ALA A 31 -7.22 -3.34 3.82
C ALA A 31 -6.92 -4.78 3.38
N PRO A 32 -6.45 -5.65 4.30
CA PRO A 32 -6.24 -7.06 3.99
C PRO A 32 -7.55 -7.71 3.50
N ASP A 33 -7.43 -8.61 2.52
CA ASP A 33 -8.54 -9.39 2.01
C ASP A 33 -9.19 -10.22 3.14
N PRO A 34 -10.50 -10.07 3.43
CA PRO A 34 -11.18 -10.85 4.45
C PRO A 34 -11.14 -12.37 4.19
N ALA A 35 -11.00 -12.81 2.94
CA ALA A 35 -10.99 -14.23 2.58
C ALA A 35 -9.73 -14.99 3.06
N GLY A 36 -8.65 -14.28 3.43
CA GLY A 36 -7.45 -14.89 4.01
C GLY A 36 -7.53 -15.12 5.53
N ALA A 37 -8.58 -14.64 6.20
CA ALA A 37 -8.74 -14.70 7.66
C ALA A 37 -9.64 -15.86 8.14
N GLU A 38 -10.49 -16.39 7.28
CA GLU A 38 -11.38 -17.51 7.61
C GLU A 38 -10.87 -18.79 6.96
N GLY A 39 -10.50 -19.78 7.78
CA GLY A 39 -9.90 -21.02 7.32
C GLY A 39 -10.74 -21.75 6.28
N SER A 40 -10.29 -21.71 5.02
CA SER A 40 -10.84 -22.52 3.94
C SER A 40 -10.05 -23.81 3.78
N ASP A 41 -10.78 -24.92 3.76
CA ASP A 41 -10.48 -26.27 3.28
C ASP A 41 -9.01 -26.60 2.91
N HIS A 42 -8.40 -27.55 3.62
CA HIS A 42 -6.98 -27.97 3.50
C HIS A 42 -6.62 -28.72 2.20
N THR A 43 -7.46 -28.65 1.17
CA THR A 43 -7.29 -29.39 -0.10
C THR A 43 -6.95 -28.47 -1.27
N ALA A 44 -7.06 -27.14 -1.13
CA ALA A 44 -6.59 -26.18 -2.11
C ALA A 44 -5.19 -25.68 -1.73
N ALA A 45 -4.29 -25.53 -2.71
CA ALA A 45 -3.01 -24.86 -2.50
C ALA A 45 -3.25 -23.46 -1.88
N PRO A 46 -2.42 -22.99 -0.93
CA PRO A 46 -2.63 -21.70 -0.30
C PRO A 46 -2.60 -20.60 -1.37
N THR A 47 -3.77 -20.06 -1.72
CA THR A 47 -3.86 -18.86 -2.56
C THR A 47 -3.33 -17.70 -1.73
N ARG A 48 -2.26 -17.04 -2.20
CA ARG A 48 -1.79 -15.80 -1.58
C ARG A 48 -2.96 -14.83 -1.46
N PRO A 49 -3.12 -14.13 -0.32
CA PRO A 49 -4.15 -13.12 -0.20
C PRO A 49 -3.93 -12.07 -1.28
N THR A 50 -4.88 -11.96 -2.21
CA THR A 50 -4.87 -10.94 -3.24
C THR A 50 -5.39 -9.66 -2.61
N ASN A 51 -4.49 -8.76 -2.21
CA ASN A 51 -4.93 -7.40 -1.88
C ASN A 51 -5.68 -6.82 -3.09
N PRO A 52 -6.72 -5.99 -2.90
CA PRO A 52 -7.42 -5.41 -4.04
C PRO A 52 -6.35 -4.75 -4.88
N ALA A 53 -6.25 -5.18 -6.14
CA ALA A 53 -5.32 -4.57 -7.05
C ALA A 53 -5.56 -3.07 -7.00
N GLY A 54 -4.47 -2.32 -6.99
CA GLY A 54 -4.55 -0.87 -6.92
C GLY A 54 -5.41 -0.30 -8.05
N PRO A 55 -5.40 1.03 -8.26
CA PRO A 55 -6.28 1.69 -9.23
C PRO A 55 -6.18 1.22 -10.70
N LEU A 56 -5.28 0.28 -11.01
CA LEU A 56 -5.05 -0.32 -12.33
C LEU A 56 -5.76 -1.66 -12.58
N SER A 57 -6.77 -2.01 -11.77
CA SER A 57 -7.57 -3.24 -11.86
C SER A 57 -6.83 -4.54 -11.47
N PRO A 58 -7.57 -5.61 -11.12
CA PRO A 58 -6.99 -6.91 -10.81
C PRO A 58 -6.31 -7.56 -12.02
N HIS A 59 -5.09 -8.06 -11.79
CA HIS A 59 -4.49 -9.15 -12.57
C HIS A 59 -4.28 -8.91 -14.08
N GLY A 60 -4.05 -7.66 -14.47
CA GLY A 60 -3.53 -7.34 -15.79
C GLY A 60 -4.58 -7.12 -16.88
N GLU A 61 -5.84 -6.93 -16.50
CA GLU A 61 -6.85 -6.40 -17.41
C GLU A 61 -6.90 -4.86 -17.31
N PRO A 62 -6.83 -4.13 -18.44
CA PRO A 62 -6.94 -2.68 -18.42
C PRO A 62 -8.34 -2.24 -17.93
N PRO A 63 -8.43 -1.20 -17.09
CA PRO A 63 -9.70 -0.59 -16.73
C PRO A 63 -10.58 -0.28 -17.95
N ALA A 64 -11.90 -0.46 -17.80
CA ALA A 64 -12.84 -0.12 -18.86
C ALA A 64 -12.67 1.35 -19.29
N GLY A 65 -12.58 1.59 -20.60
CA GLY A 65 -12.40 2.94 -21.16
C GLY A 65 -10.94 3.41 -21.25
N LEU A 66 -9.97 2.55 -20.92
CA LEU A 66 -8.55 2.84 -21.12
C LEU A 66 -8.15 2.66 -22.59
N ASP A 67 -7.59 3.70 -23.21
CA ASP A 67 -7.04 3.65 -24.55
C ASP A 67 -5.58 3.15 -24.51
N LEU A 68 -5.37 1.89 -24.89
CA LEU A 68 -4.04 1.27 -24.89
C LEU A 68 -3.13 1.82 -25.99
N GLU A 69 -3.67 2.29 -27.12
CA GLU A 69 -2.85 2.91 -28.17
C GLU A 69 -2.26 4.24 -27.68
N LEU A 70 -3.05 5.01 -26.92
CA LEU A 70 -2.59 6.25 -26.28
C LEU A 70 -1.53 6.00 -25.19
N LEU A 71 -1.65 4.91 -24.44
CA LEU A 71 -0.70 4.54 -23.38
C LEU A 71 0.61 3.97 -23.91
N GLY A 72 0.56 3.26 -25.04
CA GLY A 72 1.70 2.50 -25.55
C GLY A 72 2.33 1.61 -24.47
N ASP A 73 3.66 1.65 -24.37
CA ASP A 73 4.45 0.83 -23.46
C ASP A 73 4.19 1.12 -21.96
N ALA A 74 3.49 2.22 -21.63
CA ALA A 74 3.16 2.53 -20.25
C ALA A 74 2.29 1.45 -19.60
N TRP A 75 1.42 0.77 -20.37
CA TRP A 75 0.63 -0.34 -19.86
C TRP A 75 1.52 -1.53 -19.46
N GLU A 76 2.50 -1.87 -20.29
CA GLU A 76 3.44 -2.95 -19.97
C GLU A 76 4.30 -2.62 -18.73
N LEU A 77 4.69 -1.35 -18.56
CA LEU A 77 5.40 -0.89 -17.37
C LEU A 77 4.52 -0.99 -16.13
N CYS A 78 3.22 -0.67 -16.22
CA CYS A 78 2.26 -0.86 -15.14
C CYS A 78 2.08 -2.34 -14.76
N LEU A 79 2.05 -3.24 -15.75
CA LEU A 79 1.99 -4.68 -15.51
C LEU A 79 3.28 -5.19 -14.85
N LEU A 80 4.44 -4.74 -15.34
CA LEU A 80 5.74 -5.09 -14.77
C LEU A 80 5.82 -4.64 -13.31
N ASP A 81 5.45 -3.39 -13.03
CA ASP A 81 5.37 -2.82 -11.68
C ASP A 81 4.50 -3.68 -10.75
N GLY A 82 3.27 -3.95 -11.17
CA GLY A 82 2.32 -4.75 -10.39
C GLY A 82 2.80 -6.17 -10.13
N THR A 83 3.37 -6.85 -11.13
CA THR A 83 3.89 -8.23 -10.98
C THR A 83 5.08 -8.30 -10.03
N MET A 84 5.99 -7.33 -10.12
CA MET A 84 7.16 -7.25 -9.24
C MET A 84 6.75 -7.00 -7.79
N CYS A 85 5.89 -6.03 -7.54
CA CYS A 85 5.39 -5.72 -6.18
C CYS A 85 4.59 -6.90 -5.60
N GLU A 86 3.69 -7.50 -6.39
CA GLU A 86 2.88 -8.65 -5.96
C GLU A 86 3.75 -9.84 -5.53
N ALA A 87 4.87 -10.11 -6.21
CA ALA A 87 5.77 -11.21 -5.87
C ALA A 87 6.38 -11.08 -4.46
N GLU A 88 6.63 -9.85 -3.99
CA GLU A 88 7.32 -9.58 -2.72
C GLU A 88 6.38 -9.28 -1.55
N ARG A 89 5.06 -9.29 -1.76
CA ARG A 89 4.09 -9.13 -0.66
C ARG A 89 4.26 -10.25 0.41
N PRO A 90 3.93 -9.99 1.68
CA PRO A 90 3.86 -11.03 2.69
C PRO A 90 2.78 -12.07 2.37
N ALA A 91 3.03 -13.34 2.72
CA ALA A 91 2.01 -14.37 2.63
C ALA A 91 0.90 -14.20 3.69
N GLU A 92 1.23 -13.59 4.84
CA GLU A 92 0.24 -13.24 5.87
C GLU A 92 -0.67 -12.08 5.38
N PRO A 93 -1.97 -12.07 5.74
CA PRO A 93 -2.84 -10.93 5.49
C PRO A 93 -2.25 -9.64 6.06
N HIS A 94 -2.17 -8.60 5.22
CA HIS A 94 -1.50 -7.35 5.56
C HIS A 94 -2.24 -6.15 4.99
N TRP A 95 -2.12 -5.02 5.70
CA TRP A 95 -2.44 -3.71 5.13
C TRP A 95 -1.35 -3.31 4.14
N TYR A 96 -1.75 -2.69 3.04
CA TYR A 96 -0.81 -2.22 2.03
C TYR A 96 -0.89 -0.71 1.89
N LEU A 97 0.24 -0.01 2.08
CA LEU A 97 0.33 1.42 1.84
C LEU A 97 0.62 1.65 0.35
N TYR A 98 -0.44 1.81 -0.43
CA TYR A 98 -0.33 2.06 -1.88
C TYR A 98 0.30 3.42 -2.18
N MET A 99 -0.09 4.47 -1.44
CA MET A 99 0.40 5.82 -1.72
C MET A 99 0.46 6.67 -0.45
N ILE A 100 1.53 7.45 -0.33
CA ILE A 100 1.57 8.60 0.59
C ILE A 100 2.20 9.79 -0.12
N ALA A 101 1.52 10.93 -0.09
CA ALA A 101 1.96 12.16 -0.72
C ALA A 101 1.75 13.35 0.21
N VAL A 102 2.70 14.29 0.19
CA VAL A 102 2.65 15.53 0.97
C VAL A 102 2.88 16.70 0.01
N ALA A 103 2.04 17.73 0.13
CA ALA A 103 2.12 18.94 -0.65
C ALA A 103 3.54 19.55 -0.53
N PRO A 104 4.14 20.09 -1.61
CA PRO A 104 5.51 20.59 -1.58
C PRO A 104 5.81 21.56 -0.45
N GLY A 105 4.89 22.51 -0.17
CA GLY A 105 5.02 23.49 0.91
C GLY A 105 4.80 22.95 2.34
N ALA A 106 4.34 21.70 2.47
CA ALA A 106 4.16 21.01 3.75
C ALA A 106 5.21 19.90 3.97
N ARG A 107 6.25 19.82 3.14
CA ARG A 107 7.34 18.86 3.35
C ARG A 107 8.22 19.31 4.51
N GLY A 108 8.73 18.36 5.29
CA GLY A 108 9.60 18.65 6.43
C GLY A 108 8.90 19.13 7.71
N THR A 109 7.57 19.27 7.69
CA THR A 109 6.76 19.70 8.85
C THR A 109 6.29 18.53 9.73
N GLY A 110 6.53 17.29 9.32
CA GLY A 110 6.00 16.09 9.98
C GLY A 110 4.67 15.57 9.43
N THR A 111 4.04 16.24 8.44
CA THR A 111 2.75 15.80 7.85
C THR A 111 2.78 14.35 7.37
N GLY A 112 3.82 13.92 6.66
CA GLY A 112 3.95 12.52 6.20
C GLY A 112 4.04 11.51 7.35
N ALA A 113 4.74 11.86 8.43
CA ALA A 113 4.82 11.01 9.62
C ALA A 113 3.48 10.92 10.35
N ALA A 114 2.72 12.02 10.40
CA ALA A 114 1.38 12.05 10.98
C ALA A 114 0.39 11.18 10.19
N LEU A 115 0.41 11.28 8.86
CA LEU A 115 -0.40 10.44 7.96
C LEU A 115 -0.07 8.95 8.11
N LEU A 116 1.22 8.60 8.09
CA LEU A 116 1.69 7.22 8.27
C LEU A 116 1.27 6.66 9.64
N ARG A 117 1.45 7.44 10.72
CA ARG A 117 1.08 7.03 12.08
C ARG A 117 -0.42 6.74 12.20
N ARG A 118 -1.28 7.58 11.61
CA ARG A 118 -2.74 7.36 11.60
C ARG A 118 -3.13 6.04 10.94
N GLY A 119 -2.49 5.68 9.82
CA GLY A 119 -2.68 4.38 9.18
C GLY A 119 -2.20 3.24 10.08
N LEU A 120 -0.98 3.36 10.63
CA LEU A 120 -0.39 2.35 11.51
C LEU A 120 -1.16 2.14 12.82
N GLU A 121 -1.84 3.16 13.35
CA GLU A 121 -2.74 3.01 14.50
C GLU A 121 -3.85 1.99 14.22
N ARG A 122 -4.38 1.98 12.99
CA ARG A 122 -5.39 0.99 12.56
C ARG A 122 -4.78 -0.39 12.37
N VAL A 123 -3.59 -0.48 11.77
CA VAL A 123 -2.84 -1.74 11.62
C VAL A 123 -2.57 -2.35 12.99
N ASP A 124 -2.05 -1.55 13.94
CA ASP A 124 -1.71 -1.97 15.29
C ASP A 124 -2.96 -2.40 16.08
N ALA A 125 -4.07 -1.67 15.95
CA ALA A 125 -5.34 -2.03 16.60
C ALA A 125 -5.91 -3.38 16.11
N GLN A 126 -5.61 -3.76 14.87
CA GLN A 126 -6.02 -5.05 14.30
C GLN A 126 -4.99 -6.17 14.52
N GLY A 127 -3.80 -5.84 15.05
CA GLY A 127 -2.74 -6.83 15.25
C GLY A 127 -2.21 -7.45 13.95
N THR A 128 -2.28 -6.72 12.84
CA THR A 128 -1.92 -7.21 11.51
C THR A 128 -0.55 -6.71 11.03
N VAL A 129 -0.11 -7.24 9.89
CA VAL A 129 1.11 -6.82 9.19
C VAL A 129 0.83 -5.60 8.31
N ALA A 130 1.84 -4.77 8.04
CA ALA A 130 1.78 -3.75 7.00
C ALA A 130 2.92 -3.91 5.99
N HIS A 131 2.65 -3.64 4.71
CA HIS A 131 3.59 -3.74 3.61
C HIS A 131 3.56 -2.51 2.71
N LEU A 132 4.68 -2.20 2.06
CA LEU A 132 4.84 -1.14 1.06
C LEU A 132 6.09 -1.38 0.21
N GLU A 133 6.16 -0.70 -0.93
CA GLU A 133 7.38 -0.54 -1.71
C GLU A 133 7.83 0.93 -1.70
N ALA A 134 9.00 1.20 -1.13
CA ALA A 134 9.59 2.53 -1.15
C ALA A 134 10.33 2.76 -2.46
N THR A 135 10.12 3.90 -3.13
CA THR A 135 10.73 4.19 -4.44
C THR A 135 12.07 4.92 -4.35
N THR A 136 12.57 5.19 -3.14
CA THR A 136 13.88 5.80 -2.90
C THR A 136 14.48 5.32 -1.57
N ARG A 137 15.82 5.29 -1.45
CA ARG A 137 16.50 5.02 -0.16
C ARG A 137 16.10 5.99 0.95
N ARG A 138 15.81 7.25 0.60
CA ARG A 138 15.33 8.26 1.57
C ARG A 138 13.96 7.90 2.12
N ALA A 139 13.05 7.43 1.26
CA ALA A 139 11.73 6.95 1.66
C ALA A 139 11.86 5.66 2.49
N ALA A 140 12.69 4.70 2.07
CA ALA A 140 12.96 3.47 2.84
C ALA A 140 13.47 3.80 4.26
N SER A 141 14.43 4.73 4.37
CA SER A 141 14.92 5.20 5.67
C SER A 141 13.85 5.90 6.51
N PHE A 142 12.88 6.58 5.87
CA PHE A 142 11.73 7.16 6.55
C PHE A 142 10.82 6.07 7.13
N TYR A 143 10.42 5.08 6.33
CA TYR A 143 9.57 3.98 6.79
C TYR A 143 10.26 3.09 7.82
N GLY A 144 11.58 2.90 7.72
CA GLY A 144 12.37 2.15 8.70
C GLY A 144 12.24 2.71 10.13
N ARG A 145 12.19 4.05 10.28
CA ARG A 145 11.94 4.69 11.59
C ARG A 145 10.55 4.41 12.16
N HIS A 146 9.61 3.93 11.34
CA HIS A 146 8.25 3.55 11.73
C HIS A 146 8.08 2.02 11.90
N GLY A 147 9.18 1.27 11.89
CA GLY A 147 9.20 -0.17 12.18
C GLY A 147 9.07 -1.08 10.96
N PHE A 148 9.14 -0.52 9.74
CA PHE A 148 9.27 -1.31 8.53
C PHE A 148 10.70 -1.84 8.40
N VAL A 149 10.86 -3.05 7.87
CA VAL A 149 12.15 -3.71 7.62
C VAL A 149 12.19 -4.13 6.15
N ASP A 150 13.34 -3.95 5.51
CA ASP A 150 13.56 -4.37 4.12
C ASP A 150 13.35 -5.89 3.98
N SER A 151 12.51 -6.30 3.03
CA SER A 151 12.32 -7.70 2.65
C SER A 151 12.99 -8.04 1.33
N ALA A 152 12.96 -7.13 0.35
CA ALA A 152 13.61 -7.31 -0.96
C ALA A 152 13.92 -5.97 -1.65
N ILE A 153 14.81 -6.02 -2.63
CA ILE A 153 15.02 -4.93 -3.60
C ILE A 153 14.49 -5.40 -4.95
N LEU A 154 13.52 -4.67 -5.47
CA LEU A 154 12.87 -4.89 -6.76
C LEU A 154 13.62 -4.07 -7.81
N ASN A 155 14.33 -4.75 -8.72
CA ASN A 155 15.08 -4.12 -9.80
C ASN A 155 14.59 -4.66 -11.14
N SER A 156 14.21 -3.74 -12.03
CA SER A 156 13.66 -4.03 -13.36
C SER A 156 14.67 -3.77 -14.49
N GLU A 157 15.96 -3.87 -14.17
CA GLU A 157 17.09 -3.56 -15.07
C GLU A 157 17.00 -2.14 -15.66
N GLY A 158 16.44 -1.20 -14.89
CA GLY A 158 16.31 0.21 -15.26
C GLY A 158 15.04 0.56 -16.05
N ARG A 159 14.10 -0.37 -16.24
CA ARG A 159 12.78 -0.08 -16.86
C ARG A 159 11.87 0.74 -15.94
N LEU A 160 12.01 0.54 -14.63
CA LEU A 160 11.30 1.22 -13.54
C LEU A 160 12.33 1.64 -12.46
N PRO A 161 11.99 2.58 -11.56
CA PRO A 161 12.81 2.86 -10.40
C PRO A 161 13.03 1.61 -9.56
N ASP A 162 14.18 1.52 -8.88
CA ASP A 162 14.37 0.49 -7.86
C ASP A 162 13.36 0.71 -6.73
N TYR A 163 12.75 -0.39 -6.27
CA TYR A 163 11.94 -0.37 -5.07
C TYR A 163 12.58 -1.15 -3.94
N TRP A 164 12.37 -0.65 -2.72
CA TRP A 164 12.65 -1.37 -1.49
C TRP A 164 11.31 -1.88 -0.96
N ALA A 165 11.04 -3.17 -1.16
CA ALA A 165 9.90 -3.82 -0.53
C ALA A 165 10.17 -3.89 0.97
N MET A 166 9.23 -3.40 1.77
CA MET A 166 9.39 -3.31 3.21
C MET A 166 8.16 -3.81 3.94
N THR A 167 8.40 -4.61 4.98
CA THR A 167 7.34 -5.19 5.81
C THR A 167 7.50 -4.75 7.25
N ARG A 168 6.40 -4.33 7.87
CA ARG A 168 6.31 -4.08 9.31
C ARG A 168 5.56 -5.25 9.95
N PRO A 169 6.22 -6.07 10.80
CA PRO A 169 5.58 -7.21 11.44
C PRO A 169 4.51 -6.74 12.42
N LYS A 170 3.56 -7.62 12.75
CA LYS A 170 2.58 -7.38 13.81
C LYS A 170 3.28 -7.04 15.12
N ARG A 171 2.82 -6.00 15.81
CA ARG A 171 3.32 -5.71 17.16
C ARG A 171 2.85 -6.81 18.11
N ARG A 172 3.78 -7.37 18.88
CA ARG A 172 3.42 -8.25 19.99
C ARG A 172 2.63 -7.42 20.99
N GLN A 173 1.35 -7.75 21.18
CA GLN A 173 0.56 -7.20 22.29
C GLN A 173 1.12 -7.81 23.58
N HIS A 174 1.41 -6.96 24.56
CA HIS A 174 1.98 -7.34 25.85
C HIS A 174 0.94 -7.20 26.95
#